data_AF-A0A8J8EBJ6-F1
#
_entry.id   AF-A0A8J8EBJ6-F1
#
_cell.length_a   1.000
_cell.length_b   1.000
_cell.length_c   1.000
_cell.angle_alpha   90.00
_cell.angle_beta   90.00
_cell.angle_gamma   90.00
#
_symmetry.space_group_name_H-M   'P 1'
#
loop_
_entity.id
_entity.type
_entity.pdbx_description
1 polymer ?
#
loop_
_entity_poly.entity_id
_entity_poly.type
_entity_poly.pdbx_seq_one_letter_code
_entity_poly.pdbx_strand_id
1 'polypeptide(L)'
;IIVYFFPEDIAIGSIAVATLGDAIAAIIGKPFGKHRFKNGKSIEGSLAYFLTALLILIPLIDIPHAIIGALAGTLAEFYELPPDDNFSNQLAVAITLYVFRKFAL
;
A
#
# COMPACT_ATOMS: atom_id res chain seq x y z
N ILE A 1 -9.44 11.02 -8.62
CA ILE A 1 -10.43 10.34 -7.74
C ILE A 1 -10.00 10.47 -6.29
N ILE A 2 -8.83 9.92 -5.93
CA ILE A 2 -8.30 9.98 -4.55
C ILE A 2 -8.33 11.39 -3.95
N VAL A 3 -7.71 12.37 -4.61
CA VAL A 3 -7.66 13.78 -4.16
C VAL A 3 -9.04 14.43 -4.02
N TYR A 4 -10.03 14.02 -4.82
CA TYR A 4 -11.35 14.65 -4.81
C TYR A 4 -12.28 14.13 -3.70
N PHE A 5 -12.08 12.89 -3.23
CA PHE A 5 -13.04 12.19 -2.37
C PHE A 5 -12.50 11.81 -0.99
N PHE A 6 -11.19 11.91 -0.76
CA PHE A 6 -10.57 11.51 0.50
C PHE A 6 -9.89 12.69 1.19
N PRO A 7 -9.80 12.68 2.54
CA PRO A 7 -9.01 13.63 3.30
C PRO A 7 -7.56 13.73 2.81
N GLU A 8 -6.95 14.90 2.96
CA GLU A 8 -5.62 15.22 2.43
C GLU A 8 -4.54 14.21 2.84
N ASP A 9 -4.50 13.84 4.12
CA ASP A 9 -3.55 12.88 4.66
C ASP A 9 -3.70 11.46 4.06
N ILE A 10 -4.95 10.98 3.91
CA ILE A 10 -5.26 9.70 3.26
C ILE A 10 -4.92 9.77 1.77
N ALA A 11 -5.21 10.91 1.11
CA ALA A 11 -4.94 11.09 -0.31
C ALA A 11 -3.44 11.07 -0.60
N ILE A 12 -2.65 11.85 0.15
CA ILE A 12 -1.19 11.87 0.04
C ILE A 12 -0.62 10.48 0.35
N GLY A 13 -1.05 9.88 1.47
CA GLY A 13 -0.55 8.58 1.91
C GLY A 13 -0.82 7.47 0.91
N SER A 14 -2.06 7.33 0.43
CA SER A 14 -2.43 6.25 -0.51
C SER A 14 -1.74 6.35 -1.87
N ILE A 15 -1.60 7.56 -2.42
CA ILE A 15 -0.89 7.79 -3.69
C ILE A 15 0.61 7.50 -3.51
N ALA A 16 1.22 8.00 -2.43
CA ALA A 16 2.64 7.77 -2.15
C ALA A 16 2.93 6.28 -1.90
N VAL A 17 2.08 5.59 -1.14
CA VAL A 17 2.18 4.14 -0.89
C VAL A 17 2.10 3.36 -2.19
N ALA A 18 1.12 3.63 -3.05
CA ALA A 18 0.98 2.91 -4.31
C ALA A 18 2.18 3.12 -5.24
N THR A 19 2.70 4.34 -5.31
CA THR A 19 3.80 4.69 -6.23
C THR A 19 5.17 4.26 -5.72
N LEU A 20 5.56 4.67 -4.51
CA LEU A 20 6.86 4.34 -3.95
C LEU A 20 6.90 2.88 -3.45
N GLY A 21 5.80 2.38 -2.89
CA GLY A 21 5.72 1.00 -2.44
C GLY A 21 5.96 0.02 -3.58
N ASP A 22 5.29 0.20 -4.72
CA ASP A 22 5.48 -0.66 -5.90
C ASP A 22 6.90 -0.57 -6.46
N ALA A 23 7.43 0.64 -6.61
CA ALA A 23 8.80 0.84 -7.07
C ALA A 23 9.83 0.12 -6.18
N ILE A 24 9.72 0.27 -4.86
CA ILE A 24 10.62 -0.39 -3.91
C ILE A 24 10.40 -1.91 -3.89
N ALA A 25 9.16 -2.38 -3.98
CA ALA A 25 8.84 -3.80 -4.09
C ALA A 25 9.50 -4.43 -5.33
N ALA A 26 9.50 -3.73 -6.47
CA ALA A 26 10.16 -4.18 -7.69
C ALA A 26 11.69 -4.14 -7.56
N ILE A 27 12.26 -3.06 -7.00
CA ILE A 27 13.70 -2.89 -6.80
C ILE A 27 14.27 -3.99 -5.90
N ILE A 28 13.56 -4.36 -4.82
CA ILE A 28 13.99 -5.43 -3.92
C ILE A 28 13.62 -6.80 -4.49
N GLY A 29 12.39 -6.96 -4.94
CA GLY A 29 11.81 -8.26 -5.27
C GLY A 29 12.27 -8.86 -6.59
N LYS A 30 12.62 -8.05 -7.61
CA LYS A 30 13.07 -8.58 -8.92
C LYS A 30 14.50 -9.13 -8.83
N PRO A 31 15.54 -8.34 -8.46
CA PRO A 31 16.92 -8.84 -8.40
C PRO A 31 17.24 -9.65 -7.13
N PHE A 32 16.67 -9.33 -5.96
CA PHE A 32 17.07 -9.94 -4.69
C PHE A 32 16.06 -10.93 -4.09
N GLY A 33 14.83 -10.99 -4.63
CA GLY A 33 13.79 -11.89 -4.14
C GLY A 33 14.13 -13.36 -4.34
N LYS A 34 14.27 -14.11 -3.24
CA LYS A 34 14.60 -15.55 -3.24
C LYS A 34 13.35 -16.39 -2.99
N HIS A 35 12.42 -15.90 -2.19
CA HIS A 35 11.21 -16.63 -1.83
C HIS A 35 10.03 -16.14 -2.67
N ARG A 36 9.78 -16.81 -3.80
CA ARG A 36 8.75 -16.40 -4.76
C ARG A 36 7.45 -17.18 -4.60
N PHE A 37 6.35 -16.47 -4.80
CA PHE A 37 5.02 -17.03 -4.96
C PHE A 37 4.76 -17.41 -6.42
N LYS A 38 3.64 -18.11 -6.67
CA LYS A 38 3.26 -18.56 -8.02
C LYS A 38 2.97 -17.42 -9.00
N ASN A 39 2.61 -16.24 -8.52
CA ASN A 39 2.42 -15.02 -9.32
C ASN A 39 3.75 -14.32 -9.67
N GLY A 40 4.91 -14.86 -9.28
CA GLY A 40 6.22 -14.28 -9.56
C GLY A 40 6.67 -13.20 -8.57
N LYS A 41 5.77 -12.70 -7.71
CA LYS A 41 6.11 -11.80 -6.60
C LYS A 41 6.93 -12.52 -5.54
N SER A 42 7.69 -11.77 -4.77
CA SER A 42 8.57 -12.32 -3.72
C SER A 42 8.15 -11.85 -2.34
N ILE A 43 8.40 -12.67 -1.31
CA ILE A 43 8.20 -12.29 0.09
C ILE A 43 9.04 -11.04 0.41
N GLU A 44 10.27 -10.98 -0.10
CA GLU A 44 11.18 -9.85 0.11
C GLU A 44 10.63 -8.56 -0.49
N GLY A 45 10.10 -8.61 -1.73
CA GLY A 45 9.44 -7.47 -2.36
C GLY A 45 8.18 -7.03 -1.60
N SER A 46 7.35 -7.99 -1.16
CA SER A 46 6.13 -7.70 -0.40
C SER A 46 6.43 -7.07 0.97
N LEU A 47 7.49 -7.54 1.63
CA LEU A 47 7.97 -6.95 2.88
C LEU A 47 8.55 -5.56 2.66
N ALA A 48 9.29 -5.35 1.57
CA ALA A 48 9.82 -4.04 1.21
C ALA A 48 8.69 -3.04 0.90
N TYR A 49 7.63 -3.47 0.21
CA TYR A 49 6.40 -2.70 0.03
C TYR A 49 5.83 -2.29 1.39
N PHE A 50 5.58 -3.28 2.26
CA PHE A 50 4.93 -3.08 3.55
C PHE A 50 5.70 -2.08 4.44
N LEU A 51 7.01 -2.22 4.53
CA LEU A 51 7.87 -1.32 5.30
C LEU A 51 7.90 0.10 4.70
N THR A 52 7.96 0.21 3.37
CA THR A 52 7.87 1.50 2.68
C THR A 52 6.53 2.18 2.98
N ALA A 53 5.43 1.42 2.94
CA ALA A 53 4.11 1.93 3.25
C ALA A 53 3.99 2.41 4.70
N LEU A 54 4.54 1.69 5.67
CA LEU A 54 4.61 2.14 7.06
C LEU A 54 5.37 3.46 7.21
N LEU A 55 6.55 3.57 6.58
CA LEU A 55 7.37 4.77 6.65
C LEU A 55 6.66 6.00 6.06
N ILE A 56 5.83 5.80 5.04
CA ILE A 56 5.01 6.85 4.41
C ILE A 56 3.82 7.22 5.30
N LEU A 57 3.12 6.24 5.86
CA LEU A 57 1.85 6.47 6.55
C LEU A 57 2.03 6.96 8.00
N ILE A 58 3.00 6.45 8.76
CA ILE A 58 3.24 6.86 10.16
C ILE A 58 3.32 8.38 10.39
N PRO A 59 3.99 9.19 9.54
CA PRO A 59 4.02 10.64 9.76
C PRO A 59 2.72 11.36 9.38
N LEU A 60 1.80 10.69 8.68
CA LEU A 60 0.55 11.28 8.19
C LEU A 60 -0.65 10.88 9.07
N ILE A 61 -0.63 9.68 9.62
CA ILE A 61 -1.75 9.06 10.35
C ILE A 61 -1.25 8.25 11.54
N ASP A 62 -2.12 7.94 12.50
CA ASP A 62 -1.75 7.16 13.69
C ASP A 62 -1.32 5.72 13.35
N ILE A 63 -0.48 5.14 14.21
CA ILE A 63 0.19 3.86 13.98
C ILE A 63 -0.78 2.70 13.68
N PRO A 64 -1.89 2.50 14.43
CA PRO A 64 -2.88 1.47 14.09
C PRO A 64 -3.39 1.57 12.66
N HIS A 65 -3.80 2.76 12.23
CA HIS A 65 -4.29 2.96 10.85
C HIS A 65 -3.17 2.83 9.83
N ALA A 66 -1.94 3.29 10.12
CA ALA A 66 -0.79 3.09 9.26
C ALA A 66 -0.51 1.60 8.98
N ILE A 67 -0.58 0.75 10.01
CA ILE A 67 -0.43 -0.70 9.85
C ILE A 67 -1.53 -1.28 8.97
N ILE A 68 -2.79 -0.92 9.21
CA ILE A 68 -3.93 -1.41 8.43
C ILE A 68 -3.83 -0.95 6.97
N GLY A 69 -3.47 0.31 6.72
CA GLY A 69 -3.27 0.85 5.38
C GLY A 69 -2.10 0.19 4.64
N ALA A 70 -0.98 -0.04 5.34
CA ALA A 70 0.17 -0.74 4.77
C ALA A 70 -0.19 -2.18 4.41
N LEU A 71 -0.92 -2.91 5.27
CA LEU A 71 -1.42 -4.25 4.96
C LEU A 71 -2.35 -4.24 3.74
N ALA A 72 -3.29 -3.30 3.66
CA ALA A 72 -4.20 -3.18 2.53
C ALA A 72 -3.45 -2.94 1.22
N GLY A 73 -2.45 -2.05 1.22
CA GLY A 73 -1.62 -1.78 0.06
C GLY A 73 -0.79 -3.00 -0.36
N THR A 74 -0.14 -3.68 0.59
CA THR A 74 0.63 -4.89 0.31
C THR A 74 -0.24 -5.99 -0.30
N LEU A 75 -1.47 -6.17 0.21
CA LEU A 75 -2.39 -7.17 -0.34
C LEU A 75 -2.89 -6.77 -1.73
N ALA A 76 -3.23 -5.50 -1.94
CA ALA A 76 -3.70 -5.00 -3.23
C ALA A 76 -2.61 -5.11 -4.32
N GLU A 77 -1.36 -4.76 -3.96
CA GLU A 77 -0.19 -5.00 -4.79
C GLU A 77 -0.05 -6.51 -5.04
N PHE A 78 0.01 -7.33 -4.00
CA PHE A 78 0.28 -8.76 -4.13
C PHE A 78 -0.69 -9.50 -5.06
N TYR A 79 -1.98 -9.16 -4.98
CA TYR A 79 -3.03 -9.79 -5.78
C TYR A 79 -3.27 -9.14 -7.15
N GLU A 80 -2.58 -8.06 -7.49
CA GLU A 80 -2.71 -7.36 -8.79
C GLU A 80 -4.18 -7.06 -9.12
N LEU A 81 -4.88 -6.39 -8.20
CA LEU A 81 -6.33 -6.21 -8.31
C LEU A 81 -6.71 -5.48 -9.62
N PRO A 82 -7.69 -5.99 -10.39
CA PRO A 82 -8.13 -5.37 -11.64
C PRO A 82 -8.79 -4.00 -11.39
N PRO A 83 -8.78 -3.07 -12.37
CA PRO A 83 -8.35 -3.26 -13.77
C PRO A 83 -6.83 -3.19 -13.98
N ASP A 84 -6.12 -2.53 -13.07
CA ASP A 84 -4.67 -2.36 -13.07
C ASP A 84 -4.24 -2.14 -11.61
N ASP A 85 -3.11 -2.71 -11.22
CA ASP A 85 -2.66 -2.70 -9.83
C ASP A 85 -2.32 -1.28 -9.35
N ASN A 86 -1.78 -0.40 -10.19
CA ASN A 86 -1.51 1.00 -9.83
C ASN A 86 -2.80 1.79 -9.57
N PHE A 87 -3.86 1.49 -10.34
CA PHE A 87 -5.17 2.12 -10.12
C PHE A 87 -5.82 1.59 -8.84
N SER A 88 -5.86 0.27 -8.67
CA SER A 88 -6.58 -0.40 -7.60
C SER A 88 -5.90 -0.24 -6.24
N ASN A 89 -4.56 -0.18 -6.21
CA ASN A 89 -3.79 -0.14 -4.97
C ASN A 89 -4.04 1.14 -4.16
N GLN A 90 -3.91 2.32 -4.78
CA GLN A 90 -4.23 3.59 -4.11
C GLN A 90 -5.69 3.64 -3.62
N LEU A 91 -6.64 3.07 -4.36
CA LEU A 91 -8.03 2.99 -3.94
C LEU A 91 -8.22 2.04 -2.74
N ALA A 92 -7.59 0.86 -2.77
CA ALA A 92 -7.64 -0.10 -1.67
C ALA A 92 -7.10 0.51 -0.38
N VAL A 93 -5.96 1.21 -0.43
CA VAL A 93 -5.38 1.91 0.72
C VAL A 93 -6.32 3.03 1.20
N ALA A 94 -6.77 3.90 0.29
CA ALA A 94 -7.61 5.05 0.66
C ALA A 94 -8.96 4.64 1.27
N ILE A 95 -9.65 3.67 0.65
CA ILE A 95 -10.94 3.15 1.14
C ILE A 95 -10.74 2.50 2.51
N THR A 96 -9.73 1.65 2.66
CA THR A 96 -9.44 0.99 3.94
C THR A 96 -9.21 2.03 5.04
N LEU A 97 -8.30 2.97 4.83
CA LEU A 97 -7.99 4.00 5.82
C LEU A 97 -9.21 4.85 6.17
N TYR A 98 -10.00 5.24 5.16
CA TYR A 98 -11.19 6.07 5.36
C TYR A 98 -12.29 5.35 6.15
N VAL A 99 -12.50 4.06 5.86
CA VAL A 99 -13.50 3.24 6.55
C VAL A 99 -13.07 3.01 8.01
N PHE A 100 -11.84 2.56 8.24
CA PHE A 100 -11.36 2.27 9.60
C PHE A 100 -11.27 3.51 10.48
N ARG A 101 -10.89 4.67 9.91
CA ARG A 101 -10.88 5.95 10.63
C ARG A 101 -12.26 6.32 11.18
N LYS A 102 -13.36 5.95 10.52
CA LYS A 102 -14.72 6.23 11.01
C LYS A 102 -15.15 5.34 12.18
N PHE A 103 -14.50 4.20 12.38
CA PHE A 103 -14.83 3.25 13.45
C PHE A 103 -13.93 3.39 14.68
N ALA A 104 -12.82 4.13 14.58
CA ALA A 104 -12.03 4.56 15.73
C ALA A 104 -12.80 5.66 16.49
N LEU A 105 -13.66 5.22 17.40
CA LEU A 105 -14.31 6.05 18.43
C LEU A 105 -13.32 6.42 19.53
#